data_AF-A0A445KSZ1-F1
#
_entry.id   AF-A0A445KSZ1-F1
#
_cell.length_a   1.000
_cell.length_b   1.000
_cell.length_c   1.000
_cell.angle_alpha   90.00
_cell.angle_beta   90.00
_cell.angle_gamma   90.00
#
_symmetry.space_group_name_H-M   'P 1'
#
loop_
_entity.id
_entity.type
_entity.pdbx_description
1 polymer ?
#
loop_
_entity_poly.entity_id
_entity_poly.type
_entity_poly.pdbx_seq_one_letter_code
_entity_poly.pdbx_strand_id
1 'polypeptide(L)'
;MAEYAQNYKVLILTWLSLTLVTVTASHCVMAVTPSTPLLSFLERLQETAFETFAHSNFDPKTYVDMPLKSALTVTEDAFQKLPRNANGSVPVEDLKRFIEAYFEGAGDDLVYRDPQDFVPEPEGFLPKVNHPQVRAWALQVHSLWKNLSRKISGAVKAQPDLHTLLPLPGSVVIPGSRFREVYYWDSYWVIRGLLASKMHDTAKAIVTNLISLIDKYGFVLNGARAYYTNRSQPPLLSAMIYEIYNSTGDLELVKRSLPALLKEYEFWNSDIHKLTILDDQGCTHTLNRYYAKWDKPRPESSIMDKASASNFSSVSEKQQFYRELASAAESGWDFSTRWMRNPPNFTTLATTSVIPVDLNAFLLGMELNIALFAKVTGDNSTAERFLENSDLRKKAMDSIFWNANKKQWLDYWLSSTCEEVHVWKNEHQNQNVFASNFVPLWMKPFYSDTSLVSSVVESLKTSGLLRDAGVATSLTDSGQQW
;
A
#
# COMPACT_ATOMS: atom_id res chain seq x y z
N MET A 1 -22.39 89.31 -1.22
CA MET A 1 -22.14 90.32 -0.17
C MET A 1 -22.07 89.59 1.17
N ALA A 2 -20.99 89.83 1.92
CA ALA A 2 -20.72 89.47 3.34
C ALA A 2 -20.74 87.97 3.70
N GLU A 3 -19.61 87.30 3.97
CA GLU A 3 -18.67 87.38 5.12
C GLU A 3 -18.99 86.41 6.28
N TYR A 4 -18.11 85.41 6.41
CA TYR A 4 -17.46 84.81 7.59
C TYR A 4 -18.25 84.51 8.89
N ALA A 5 -18.20 83.22 9.28
CA ALA A 5 -17.81 82.81 10.64
C ALA A 5 -17.21 81.38 10.63
N GLN A 6 -16.01 81.26 11.20
CA GLN A 6 -15.23 80.03 11.38
C GLN A 6 -15.88 79.06 12.39
N ASN A 7 -15.66 77.75 12.22
CA ASN A 7 -15.38 76.86 13.34
C ASN A 7 -14.51 75.67 12.90
N TYR A 8 -13.52 75.38 13.75
CA TYR A 8 -12.39 74.47 13.58
C TYR A 8 -12.68 73.04 14.06
N LYS A 9 -11.77 72.11 13.67
CA LYS A 9 -11.42 70.78 14.27
C LYS A 9 -12.31 69.59 13.84
N VAL A 10 -11.83 68.42 13.38
CA VAL A 10 -10.51 67.74 13.35
C VAL A 10 -10.49 66.81 12.12
N LEU A 11 -9.40 66.81 11.33
CA LEU A 11 -9.15 65.80 10.29
C LEU A 11 -8.29 64.68 10.88
N ILE A 12 -8.81 63.44 10.92
CA ILE A 12 -8.01 62.24 11.20
C ILE A 12 -7.51 61.71 9.84
N LEU A 13 -6.20 61.82 9.61
CA LEU A 13 -5.50 61.18 8.48
C LEU A 13 -5.17 59.73 8.88
N THR A 14 -5.91 58.75 8.34
CA THR A 14 -5.50 57.35 8.36
C THR A 14 -4.65 57.04 7.14
N TRP A 15 -3.37 56.76 7.38
CA TRP A 15 -2.44 56.21 6.40
C TRP A 15 -2.78 54.73 6.12
N LEU A 16 -3.16 54.41 4.89
CA LEU A 16 -3.26 53.03 4.39
C LEU A 16 -1.85 52.55 4.03
N SER A 17 -1.29 51.68 4.87
CA SER A 17 -0.09 50.91 4.54
C SER A 17 -0.47 49.74 3.64
N LEU A 18 0.00 49.75 2.39
CA LEU A 18 0.01 48.55 1.54
C LEU A 18 1.08 47.60 2.10
N THR A 19 0.68 46.63 2.89
CA THR A 19 1.51 45.45 3.17
C THR A 19 1.45 44.53 1.96
N LEU A 20 2.57 44.45 1.23
CA LEU A 20 2.85 43.40 0.26
C LEU A 20 2.84 42.07 1.03
N VAL A 21 1.76 41.29 0.90
CA VAL A 21 1.74 39.90 1.39
C VAL A 21 2.63 39.10 0.45
N THR A 22 3.85 38.83 0.88
CA THR A 22 4.67 37.77 0.30
C THR A 22 3.99 36.45 0.66
N VAL A 23 3.34 35.83 -0.33
CA VAL A 23 2.88 34.45 -0.23
C VAL A 23 4.13 33.59 -0.13
N THR A 24 4.55 33.32 1.10
CA THR A 24 5.47 32.23 1.37
C THR A 24 4.74 30.94 1.02
N ALA A 25 5.36 30.11 0.17
CA ALA A 25 4.83 28.80 -0.18
C ALA A 25 4.58 28.03 1.13
N SER A 26 3.30 27.88 1.48
CA SER A 26 2.85 27.02 2.56
C SER A 26 3.42 25.64 2.29
N HIS A 27 4.41 25.23 3.07
CA HIS A 27 4.84 23.84 3.05
C HIS A 27 3.63 23.05 3.52
N CYS A 28 3.08 22.21 2.64
CA CYS A 28 1.99 21.30 2.98
C CYS A 28 2.56 20.26 3.96
N VAL A 29 2.57 20.60 5.26
CA VAL A 29 3.05 19.71 6.31
C VAL A 29 1.98 18.65 6.53
N MET A 30 2.04 17.60 5.73
CA MET A 30 1.12 16.47 5.81
C MET A 30 1.54 15.53 6.94
N ALA A 31 0.56 15.06 7.72
CA ALA A 31 0.77 14.26 8.92
C ALA A 31 1.70 13.06 8.69
N VAL A 32 2.65 12.87 9.60
CA VAL A 32 3.60 11.76 9.63
C VAL A 32 3.30 10.89 10.84
N THR A 33 3.34 9.57 10.64
CA THR A 33 3.19 8.61 11.72
C THR A 33 4.47 8.59 12.56
N PRO A 34 4.40 8.77 13.90
CA PRO A 34 5.59 8.71 14.73
C PRO A 34 6.19 7.30 14.76
N SER A 35 7.52 7.21 14.80
CA SER A 35 8.21 5.94 15.04
C SER A 35 8.07 5.55 16.51
N THR A 36 7.99 4.25 16.81
CA THR A 36 7.98 3.76 18.18
C THR A 36 9.41 3.67 18.73
N PRO A 37 9.60 3.67 20.07
CA PRO A 37 10.91 3.44 20.67
C PRO A 37 11.54 2.11 20.22
N LEU A 38 10.73 1.05 20.14
CA LEU A 38 11.19 -0.26 19.65
C LEU A 38 11.71 -0.17 18.21
N LEU A 39 10.96 0.41 17.28
CA LEU A 39 11.38 0.53 15.88
C LEU A 39 12.68 1.33 15.77
N SER A 40 12.77 2.45 16.49
CA SER A 40 13.97 3.29 16.51
C SER A 40 15.20 2.51 17.03
N PHE A 41 15.02 1.65 18.04
CA PHE A 41 16.08 0.79 18.53
C PHE A 41 16.48 -0.30 17.52
N LEU A 42 15.50 -0.98 16.90
CA LEU A 42 15.77 -2.02 15.91
C LEU A 42 16.47 -1.48 14.66
N GLU A 43 16.21 -0.24 14.26
CA GLU A 43 16.96 0.43 13.19
C GLU A 43 18.44 0.67 13.57
N ARG A 44 18.73 1.03 14.84
CA ARG A 44 20.12 1.15 15.32
C ARG A 44 20.83 -0.21 15.37
N LEU A 45 20.11 -1.26 15.77
CA LEU A 45 20.63 -2.63 15.73
C LEU A 45 20.95 -3.05 14.29
N GLN A 46 20.02 -2.80 13.36
CA GLN A 46 20.20 -3.05 11.94
C GLN A 46 21.44 -2.36 11.38
N GLU A 47 21.64 -1.08 11.69
CA GLU A 47 22.82 -0.29 11.27
C GLU A 47 24.12 -0.86 11.85
N THR A 48 24.13 -1.19 13.15
CA THR A 48 25.30 -1.81 13.79
C THR A 48 25.62 -3.18 13.18
N ALA A 49 24.61 -3.97 12.85
CA ALA A 49 24.79 -5.27 12.19
C ALA A 49 25.32 -5.13 10.77
N PHE A 50 24.85 -4.13 10.01
CA PHE A 50 25.34 -3.83 8.67
C PHE A 50 26.84 -3.50 8.66
N GLU A 51 27.29 -2.69 9.62
CA GLU A 51 28.70 -2.31 9.81
C GLU A 51 29.56 -3.50 10.28
N THR A 52 28.98 -4.44 11.02
CA THR A 52 29.72 -5.53 11.69
C THR A 52 29.88 -6.78 10.81
N PHE A 53 28.86 -7.21 10.07
CA PHE A 53 28.83 -8.53 9.41
C PHE A 53 29.25 -8.56 7.93
N ALA A 54 29.99 -7.56 7.44
CA ALA A 54 30.63 -7.57 6.11
C ALA A 54 29.69 -7.81 4.89
N HIS A 55 28.47 -7.27 4.95
CA HIS A 55 27.48 -7.08 3.86
C HIS A 55 26.94 -8.30 3.10
N SER A 56 27.64 -9.44 3.03
CA SER A 56 27.16 -10.61 2.28
C SER A 56 25.89 -11.20 2.93
N ASN A 57 24.80 -11.31 2.17
CA ASN A 57 23.48 -11.81 2.63
C ASN A 57 22.81 -10.98 3.74
N PHE A 58 23.12 -9.68 3.84
CA PHE A 58 22.43 -8.79 4.78
C PHE A 58 21.01 -8.47 4.30
N ASP A 59 20.00 -8.82 5.11
CA ASP A 59 18.62 -8.38 4.93
C ASP A 59 18.20 -7.46 6.10
N PRO A 60 17.99 -6.15 5.87
CA PRO A 60 17.60 -5.23 6.93
C PRO A 60 16.30 -5.63 7.63
N LYS A 61 15.37 -6.28 6.91
CA LYS A 61 14.08 -6.73 7.47
C LYS A 61 14.27 -7.77 8.56
N THR A 62 15.29 -8.63 8.46
CA THR A 62 15.58 -9.65 9.48
C THR A 62 15.74 -9.00 10.86
N TYR A 63 16.43 -7.87 10.96
CA TYR A 63 16.73 -7.23 12.25
C TYR A 63 15.54 -6.50 12.85
N VAL A 64 14.64 -5.97 12.03
CA VAL A 64 13.41 -5.31 12.53
C VAL A 64 12.27 -6.28 12.80
N ASP A 65 12.42 -7.55 12.42
CA ASP A 65 11.46 -8.61 12.68
C ASP A 65 11.79 -9.44 13.92
N MET A 66 12.96 -9.26 14.53
CA MET A 66 13.36 -10.00 15.73
C MET A 66 12.59 -9.52 16.97
N PRO A 67 11.84 -10.40 17.66
CA PRO A 67 11.26 -10.10 18.95
C PRO A 67 12.32 -9.89 20.02
N LEU A 68 12.03 -9.04 21.01
CA LEU A 68 12.85 -8.94 22.21
C LEU A 68 12.53 -10.07 23.20
N LYS A 69 13.57 -10.62 23.85
CA LYS A 69 13.45 -11.56 24.98
C LYS A 69 13.13 -10.87 26.31
N SER A 70 13.43 -9.57 26.41
CA SER A 70 13.28 -8.76 27.62
C SER A 70 12.79 -7.34 27.28
N ALA A 71 12.37 -6.59 28.30
CA ALA A 71 11.96 -5.20 28.14
C ALA A 71 12.99 -4.36 27.37
N LEU A 72 12.51 -3.46 26.53
CA LEU A 72 13.33 -2.61 25.67
C LEU A 72 14.45 -1.89 26.43
N THR A 73 14.15 -1.34 27.61
CA THR A 73 15.13 -0.61 28.44
C THR A 73 16.32 -1.49 28.83
N VAL A 74 16.09 -2.74 29.23
CA VAL A 74 17.15 -3.69 29.60
C VAL A 74 18.00 -4.03 28.39
N THR A 75 17.37 -4.26 27.25
CA THR A 75 18.05 -4.58 25.99
C THR A 75 18.87 -3.39 25.48
N GLU A 76 18.35 -2.17 25.56
CA GLU A 76 19.05 -0.93 25.18
C GLU A 76 20.26 -0.67 26.08
N ASP A 77 20.12 -0.84 27.40
CA ASP A 77 21.22 -0.70 28.35
C ASP A 77 22.36 -1.69 28.06
N ALA A 78 22.02 -2.92 27.67
CA ALA A 78 23.01 -3.92 27.27
C ALA A 78 23.66 -3.57 25.92
N PHE A 79 22.88 -3.09 24.96
CA PHE A 79 23.39 -2.66 23.65
C PHE A 79 24.39 -1.51 23.76
N GLN A 80 24.13 -0.55 24.65
CA GLN A 80 25.04 0.59 24.89
C GLN A 80 26.38 0.16 25.49
N LYS A 81 26.43 -0.98 26.20
CA LYS A 81 27.63 -1.52 26.85
C LYS A 81 28.46 -2.43 25.93
N LEU A 82 28.04 -2.65 24.69
CA LEU A 82 28.80 -3.45 23.73
C LEU A 82 30.19 -2.83 23.51
N PRO A 83 31.26 -3.65 23.50
CA PRO A 83 32.59 -3.16 23.17
C PRO A 83 32.62 -2.63 21.74
N ARG A 84 33.43 -1.60 21.49
CA ARG A 84 33.60 -0.99 20.17
C ARG A 84 35.08 -0.96 19.80
N ASN A 85 35.36 -1.30 18.57
CA ASN A 85 36.66 -1.13 17.94
C ASN A 85 37.00 0.36 17.80
N ALA A 86 38.26 0.67 17.50
CA ALA A 86 38.70 2.07 17.30
C ALA A 86 37.93 2.81 16.19
N ASN A 87 37.39 2.09 15.20
CA ASN A 87 36.55 2.63 14.12
C ASN A 87 35.06 2.73 14.50
N GLY A 88 34.67 2.45 15.74
CA GLY A 88 33.29 2.51 16.24
C GLY A 88 32.46 1.24 16.03
N SER A 89 32.90 0.31 15.19
CA SER A 89 32.21 -0.96 14.92
C SER A 89 32.21 -1.89 16.14
N VAL A 90 31.17 -2.72 16.28
CA VAL A 90 31.11 -3.75 17.32
C VAL A 90 31.84 -5.00 16.82
N PRO A 91 32.65 -5.70 17.63
CA PRO A 91 33.23 -6.98 17.22
C PRO A 91 32.14 -8.02 16.92
N VAL A 92 32.34 -8.83 15.87
CA VAL A 92 31.40 -9.84 15.36
C VAL A 92 30.86 -10.75 16.46
N GLU A 93 31.75 -11.29 17.31
CA GLU A 93 31.38 -12.25 18.37
C GLU A 93 30.66 -11.59 19.56
N ASP A 94 30.85 -10.29 19.79
CA ASP A 94 30.10 -9.56 20.80
C ASP A 94 28.67 -9.26 20.32
N LEU A 95 28.51 -8.85 19.06
CA LEU A 95 27.18 -8.60 18.49
C LEU A 95 26.35 -9.88 18.39
N LYS A 96 26.95 -11.01 17.98
CA LYS A 96 26.27 -12.32 17.96
C LYS A 96 25.77 -12.71 19.35
N ARG A 97 26.64 -12.68 20.37
CA ARG A 97 26.26 -12.99 21.76
C ARG A 97 25.16 -12.07 22.27
N PHE A 98 25.20 -10.79 21.91
CA PHE A 98 24.12 -9.85 22.26
C PHE A 98 22.79 -10.22 21.59
N ILE A 99 22.79 -10.50 20.29
CA ILE A 99 21.57 -10.92 19.58
C ILE A 99 21.02 -12.20 20.20
N GLU A 100 21.86 -13.22 20.42
CA GLU A 100 21.47 -14.49 21.04
C GLU A 100 20.88 -14.31 22.45
N ALA A 101 21.42 -13.39 23.25
CA ALA A 101 20.98 -13.15 24.62
C ALA A 101 19.66 -12.36 24.71
N TYR A 102 19.43 -11.40 23.80
CA TYR A 102 18.35 -10.42 23.95
C TYR A 102 17.24 -10.51 22.91
N PHE A 103 17.40 -11.32 21.87
CA PHE A 103 16.43 -11.45 20.77
C PHE A 103 16.04 -12.90 20.54
N GLU A 104 14.78 -13.10 20.17
CA GLU A 104 14.34 -14.32 19.48
C GLU A 104 14.65 -14.21 17.98
N GLY A 105 14.59 -15.33 17.27
CA GLY A 105 14.73 -15.34 15.83
C GLY A 105 13.60 -14.55 15.15
N ALA A 106 13.89 -13.90 14.04
CA ALA A 106 12.86 -13.31 13.20
C ALA A 106 11.83 -14.39 12.84
N GLY A 107 10.54 -14.16 13.09
CA GLY A 107 9.49 -15.15 12.84
C GLY A 107 9.24 -16.17 13.97
N ASP A 108 10.00 -16.15 15.07
CA ASP A 108 9.67 -16.95 16.26
C ASP A 108 8.41 -16.43 16.97
N ASP A 109 7.94 -15.24 16.58
CA ASP A 109 6.64 -14.69 16.92
C ASP A 109 5.47 -15.26 16.10
N LEU A 110 5.74 -16.25 15.22
CA LEU A 110 4.75 -17.02 14.47
C LEU A 110 4.82 -18.50 14.82
N VAL A 111 3.65 -19.12 14.98
CA VAL A 111 3.53 -20.56 15.19
C VAL A 111 2.92 -21.24 13.97
N TYR A 112 3.33 -22.47 13.73
CA TYR A 112 2.68 -23.34 12.74
C TYR A 112 1.19 -23.52 13.06
N ARG A 113 0.36 -23.54 12.01
CA ARG A 113 -1.07 -23.86 12.13
C ARG A 113 -1.45 -24.86 11.04
N ASP A 114 -1.91 -26.04 11.45
CA ASP A 114 -2.50 -26.99 10.52
C ASP A 114 -3.90 -26.48 10.06
N PRO A 115 -4.09 -26.20 8.76
CA PRO A 115 -5.37 -25.75 8.24
C PRO A 115 -6.38 -26.89 8.24
N GLN A 116 -7.46 -26.74 9.00
CA GLN A 116 -8.42 -27.84 9.26
C GLN A 116 -9.27 -28.21 8.04
N ASP A 117 -9.43 -27.28 7.10
CA ASP A 117 -10.17 -27.46 5.85
C ASP A 117 -9.27 -27.92 4.69
N PHE A 118 -8.01 -28.27 4.96
CA PHE A 118 -7.12 -28.83 3.95
C PHE A 118 -7.41 -30.30 3.69
N VAL A 119 -7.56 -30.66 2.42
CA VAL A 119 -7.69 -32.05 1.95
C VAL A 119 -6.61 -32.30 0.89
N PRO A 120 -5.75 -33.33 1.00
CA PRO A 120 -4.61 -33.54 0.10
C PRO A 120 -4.95 -33.55 -1.39
N GLU A 121 -6.12 -34.06 -1.75
CA GLU A 121 -6.66 -34.06 -3.10
C GLU A 121 -8.02 -33.33 -3.09
N PRO A 122 -8.04 -32.00 -3.25
CA PRO A 122 -9.28 -31.22 -3.21
C PRO A 122 -10.15 -31.50 -4.44
N GLU A 123 -11.45 -31.58 -4.23
CA GLU A 123 -12.42 -31.74 -5.30
C GLU A 123 -12.47 -30.51 -6.23
N GLY A 124 -12.78 -30.75 -7.51
CA GLY A 124 -13.12 -29.69 -8.45
C GLY A 124 -12.07 -29.40 -9.51
N PHE A 125 -11.01 -28.67 -9.19
CA PHE A 125 -10.11 -28.15 -10.24
C PHE A 125 -9.15 -29.22 -10.79
N LEU A 126 -8.69 -30.16 -9.96
CA LEU A 126 -7.71 -31.17 -10.35
C LEU A 126 -8.21 -32.14 -11.44
N PRO A 127 -9.47 -32.64 -11.41
CA PRO A 127 -10.00 -33.48 -12.49
C PRO A 127 -10.00 -32.81 -13.87
N LYS A 128 -10.07 -31.47 -13.94
CA LYS A 128 -10.06 -30.71 -15.20
C LYS A 128 -8.67 -30.53 -15.81
N VAL A 129 -7.61 -30.83 -15.06
CA VAL A 129 -6.22 -30.74 -15.53
C VAL A 129 -5.84 -32.06 -16.20
N ASN A 130 -5.89 -32.11 -17.54
CA ASN A 130 -5.65 -33.34 -18.31
C ASN A 130 -4.20 -33.82 -18.28
N HIS A 131 -3.22 -32.89 -18.25
CA HIS A 131 -1.81 -33.24 -18.34
C HIS A 131 -1.28 -33.77 -17.00
N PRO A 132 -0.78 -35.02 -16.91
CA PRO A 132 -0.41 -35.65 -15.63
C PRO A 132 0.65 -34.87 -14.85
N GLN A 133 1.68 -34.33 -15.54
CA GLN A 133 2.73 -33.54 -14.88
C GLN A 133 2.22 -32.20 -14.33
N VAL A 134 1.28 -31.57 -15.03
CA VAL A 134 0.68 -30.30 -14.58
C VAL A 134 -0.23 -30.57 -13.37
N ARG A 135 -0.94 -31.70 -13.37
CA ARG A 135 -1.72 -32.15 -12.20
C ARG A 135 -0.83 -32.42 -10.99
N ALA A 136 0.29 -33.12 -11.17
CA ALA A 136 1.26 -33.37 -10.10
C ALA A 136 1.86 -32.07 -9.56
N TRP A 137 2.25 -31.14 -10.44
CA TRP A 137 2.71 -29.81 -10.06
C TRP A 137 1.63 -29.02 -9.29
N ALA A 138 0.38 -29.04 -9.75
CA ALA A 138 -0.73 -28.36 -9.07
C ALA A 138 -0.98 -28.92 -7.66
N LEU A 139 -0.83 -30.23 -7.45
CA LEU A 139 -0.86 -30.85 -6.12
C LEU A 139 0.32 -30.43 -5.24
N GLN A 140 1.51 -30.27 -5.81
CA GLN A 140 2.65 -29.71 -5.08
C GLN A 140 2.37 -28.27 -4.62
N VAL A 141 1.86 -27.41 -5.51
CA VAL A 141 1.45 -26.04 -5.17
C VAL A 141 0.36 -26.06 -4.08
N HIS A 142 -0.66 -26.89 -4.22
CA HIS A 142 -1.72 -27.04 -3.22
C HIS A 142 -1.15 -27.46 -1.84
N SER A 143 -0.20 -28.39 -1.80
CA SER A 143 0.42 -28.84 -0.55
C SER A 143 1.15 -27.73 0.23
N LEU A 144 1.55 -26.64 -0.45
CA LEU A 144 2.19 -25.49 0.18
C LEU A 144 1.26 -24.77 1.16
N TRP A 145 -0.07 -24.88 1.04
CA TRP A 145 -0.99 -24.28 2.01
C TRP A 145 -0.75 -24.78 3.43
N LYS A 146 -0.43 -26.07 3.61
CA LYS A 146 -0.04 -26.60 4.92
C LYS A 146 1.23 -25.93 5.41
N ASN A 147 2.23 -25.74 4.54
CA ASN A 147 3.51 -25.16 4.90
C ASN A 147 3.44 -23.65 5.13
N LEU A 148 2.50 -22.93 4.53
CA LEU A 148 2.41 -21.47 4.64
C LEU A 148 1.40 -20.99 5.69
N SER A 149 0.58 -21.91 6.21
CA SER A 149 -0.40 -21.60 7.28
C SER A 149 0.27 -21.39 8.63
N ARG A 150 0.03 -20.22 9.23
CA ARG A 150 0.58 -19.78 10.51
C ARG A 150 -0.49 -19.21 11.41
N LYS A 151 -0.15 -18.99 12.67
CA LYS A 151 -0.91 -18.16 13.62
C LYS A 151 0.09 -17.29 14.39
N ILE A 152 -0.33 -16.10 14.77
CA ILE A 152 0.47 -15.23 15.62
C ILE A 152 0.66 -15.89 17.00
N SER A 153 1.88 -15.91 17.52
CA SER A 153 2.19 -16.46 18.84
C SER A 153 1.38 -15.76 19.94
N GLY A 154 0.99 -16.50 20.98
CA GLY A 154 0.32 -15.93 22.15
C GLY A 154 1.15 -14.87 22.87
N ALA A 155 2.49 -14.95 22.76
CA ALA A 155 3.42 -13.98 23.32
C ALA A 155 3.20 -12.57 22.76
N VAL A 156 2.89 -12.44 21.47
CA VAL A 156 2.62 -11.15 20.81
C VAL A 156 1.42 -10.44 21.44
N LYS A 157 0.38 -11.18 21.82
CA LYS A 157 -0.78 -10.61 22.51
C LYS A 157 -0.48 -10.30 23.97
N ALA A 158 0.35 -11.11 24.63
CA ALA A 158 0.68 -10.94 26.04
C ALA A 158 1.64 -9.77 26.29
N GLN A 159 2.59 -9.53 25.38
CA GLN A 159 3.65 -8.54 25.52
C GLN A 159 3.90 -7.79 24.19
N PRO A 160 2.91 -7.07 23.64
CA PRO A 160 2.98 -6.49 22.30
C PRO A 160 4.15 -5.51 22.11
N ASP A 161 4.64 -4.88 23.17
CA ASP A 161 5.75 -3.92 23.12
C ASP A 161 7.13 -4.56 22.83
N LEU A 162 7.21 -5.89 22.83
CA LEU A 162 8.43 -6.64 22.48
C LEU A 162 8.47 -7.08 21.01
N HIS A 163 7.38 -6.87 20.27
CA HIS A 163 7.20 -7.39 18.93
C HIS A 163 6.90 -6.27 17.94
N THR A 164 7.45 -6.40 16.73
CA THR A 164 6.95 -5.62 15.60
C THR A 164 5.74 -6.31 14.95
N LEU A 165 5.60 -7.63 15.05
CA LEU A 165 4.42 -8.35 14.56
C LEU A 165 3.18 -7.95 15.35
N LEU A 166 2.08 -7.69 14.65
CA LEU A 166 0.83 -7.27 15.27
C LEU A 166 -0.05 -8.48 15.61
N PRO A 167 -0.77 -8.45 16.74
CA PRO A 167 -1.68 -9.53 17.10
C PRO A 167 -2.85 -9.59 16.11
N LEU A 168 -3.18 -10.81 15.67
CA LEU A 168 -4.33 -11.08 14.79
C LEU A 168 -5.22 -12.17 15.40
N PRO A 169 -6.56 -12.11 15.21
CA PRO A 169 -7.50 -13.03 15.84
C PRO A 169 -7.49 -14.45 15.26
N GLY A 170 -7.17 -14.59 13.96
CA GLY A 170 -7.24 -15.84 13.21
C GLY A 170 -5.87 -16.36 12.74
N SER A 171 -5.91 -17.46 11.98
CA SER A 171 -4.75 -17.94 11.22
C SER A 171 -4.47 -17.06 10.01
N VAL A 172 -3.21 -17.05 9.57
CA VAL A 172 -2.74 -16.35 8.37
C VAL A 172 -2.11 -17.34 7.41
N VAL A 173 -2.03 -16.96 6.15
CA VAL A 173 -1.16 -17.59 5.16
C VAL A 173 -0.10 -16.54 4.80
N ILE A 174 1.17 -16.88 4.99
CA ILE A 174 2.29 -15.98 4.67
C ILE A 174 2.77 -16.21 3.23
N PRO A 175 3.32 -15.21 2.53
CA PRO A 175 3.93 -15.43 1.21
C PRO A 175 5.14 -16.38 1.26
N GLY A 176 5.90 -16.35 2.37
CA GLY A 176 7.02 -17.26 2.65
C GLY A 176 8.38 -16.57 2.73
N SER A 177 9.40 -17.31 3.14
CA SER A 177 10.77 -16.82 3.32
C SER A 177 10.87 -15.64 4.31
N ARG A 178 11.29 -14.45 3.86
CA ARG A 178 11.40 -13.21 4.66
C ARG A 178 10.05 -12.52 4.92
N PHE A 179 9.01 -12.87 4.16
CA PHE A 179 7.68 -12.31 4.29
C PHE A 179 6.90 -13.18 5.29
N ARG A 180 6.88 -12.71 6.53
CA ARG A 180 6.47 -13.46 7.73
C ARG A 180 5.26 -12.81 8.41
N GLU A 181 4.46 -12.12 7.62
CA GLU A 181 3.23 -11.49 8.05
C GLU A 181 2.20 -11.63 6.93
N VAL A 182 0.92 -11.40 7.26
CA VAL A 182 -0.09 -11.22 6.22
C VAL A 182 0.20 -9.91 5.48
N TYR A 183 0.17 -9.96 4.16
CA TYR A 183 0.24 -8.80 3.26
C TYR A 183 -1.12 -8.57 2.62
N TYR A 184 -1.50 -7.31 2.44
CA TYR A 184 -2.87 -6.97 2.08
C TYR A 184 -3.23 -7.46 0.66
N TRP A 185 -2.61 -6.92 -0.39
CA TRP A 185 -3.05 -7.23 -1.75
C TRP A 185 -2.71 -8.68 -2.17
N ASP A 186 -1.61 -9.25 -1.67
CA ASP A 186 -1.23 -10.65 -1.84
C ASP A 186 -2.33 -11.60 -1.36
N SER A 187 -3.01 -11.22 -0.27
CA SER A 187 -4.09 -12.02 0.32
C SER A 187 -5.23 -12.28 -0.65
N TYR A 188 -5.46 -11.41 -1.63
CA TYR A 188 -6.50 -11.63 -2.64
C TYR A 188 -6.17 -12.85 -3.51
N TRP A 189 -4.94 -12.91 -4.02
CA TRP A 189 -4.48 -14.03 -4.86
C TRP A 189 -4.37 -15.33 -4.06
N VAL A 190 -3.95 -15.24 -2.79
CA VAL A 190 -3.96 -16.37 -1.86
C VAL A 190 -5.39 -16.88 -1.65
N ILE A 191 -6.36 -16.01 -1.38
CA ILE A 191 -7.76 -16.38 -1.22
C ILE A 191 -8.31 -17.05 -2.49
N ARG A 192 -8.00 -16.52 -3.68
CA ARG A 192 -8.38 -17.16 -4.94
C ARG A 192 -7.86 -18.60 -5.05
N GLY A 193 -6.60 -18.84 -4.64
CA GLY A 193 -6.01 -20.17 -4.59
C GLY A 193 -6.62 -21.10 -3.52
N LEU A 194 -6.94 -20.55 -2.34
CA LEU A 194 -7.62 -21.27 -1.25
C LEU A 194 -9.03 -21.70 -1.66
N LEU A 195 -9.79 -20.81 -2.32
CA LEU A 195 -11.13 -21.12 -2.83
C LEU A 195 -11.09 -22.20 -3.92
N ALA A 196 -10.10 -22.16 -4.81
CA ALA A 196 -9.86 -23.25 -5.76
C ALA A 196 -9.56 -24.58 -5.03
N SER A 197 -8.86 -24.50 -3.90
CA SER A 197 -8.52 -25.63 -3.02
C SER A 197 -9.64 -26.03 -2.04
N LYS A 198 -10.83 -25.39 -2.11
CA LYS A 198 -11.97 -25.61 -1.18
C LYS A 198 -11.69 -25.27 0.28
N MET A 199 -10.67 -24.47 0.56
CA MET A 199 -10.26 -24.04 1.90
C MET A 199 -10.95 -22.73 2.31
N HIS A 200 -12.29 -22.79 2.46
CA HIS A 200 -13.13 -21.61 2.71
C HIS A 200 -12.93 -21.02 4.12
N ASP A 201 -12.66 -21.84 5.13
CA ASP A 201 -12.47 -21.36 6.50
C ASP A 201 -11.13 -20.67 6.65
N THR A 202 -10.09 -21.20 6.01
CA THR A 202 -8.78 -20.55 5.93
C THR A 202 -8.89 -19.19 5.21
N ALA A 203 -9.64 -19.11 4.11
CA ALA A 203 -9.89 -17.84 3.42
C ALA A 203 -10.65 -16.81 4.30
N LYS A 204 -11.69 -17.25 5.02
CA LYS A 204 -12.44 -16.40 5.95
C LYS A 204 -11.57 -15.89 7.10
N ALA A 205 -10.64 -16.70 7.61
CA ALA A 205 -9.73 -16.29 8.67
C ALA A 205 -8.81 -15.13 8.25
N ILE A 206 -8.32 -15.15 7.00
CA ILE A 206 -7.53 -14.04 6.44
C ILE A 206 -8.36 -12.75 6.43
N VAL A 207 -9.58 -12.78 5.91
CA VAL A 207 -10.47 -11.60 5.90
C VAL A 207 -10.78 -11.11 7.31
N THR A 208 -11.03 -12.01 8.27
CA THR A 208 -11.22 -11.63 9.69
C THR A 208 -10.02 -10.87 10.25
N ASN A 209 -8.80 -11.27 9.89
CA ASN A 209 -7.60 -10.57 10.33
C ASN A 209 -7.52 -9.17 9.71
N LEU A 210 -7.77 -9.02 8.41
CA LEU A 210 -7.73 -7.72 7.74
C LEU A 210 -8.80 -6.75 8.30
N ILE A 211 -10.00 -7.25 8.61
CA ILE A 211 -11.04 -6.48 9.30
C ILE A 211 -10.57 -6.00 10.67
N SER A 212 -9.90 -6.86 11.45
CA SER A 212 -9.38 -6.46 12.77
C SER A 212 -8.33 -5.36 12.70
N LEU A 213 -7.58 -5.28 11.59
CA LEU A 213 -6.65 -4.17 11.33
C LEU A 213 -7.41 -2.87 11.04
N ILE A 214 -8.49 -2.92 10.27
CA ILE A 214 -9.37 -1.77 10.05
C ILE A 214 -9.99 -1.28 11.37
N ASP A 215 -10.45 -2.20 12.22
CA ASP A 215 -11.05 -1.86 13.51
C ASP A 215 -10.06 -1.07 14.38
N LYS A 216 -8.80 -1.52 14.42
CA LYS A 216 -7.74 -0.91 15.25
C LYS A 216 -7.08 0.32 14.64
N TYR A 217 -6.78 0.31 13.34
CA TYR A 217 -5.96 1.32 12.66
C TYR A 217 -6.74 2.20 11.68
N GLY A 218 -7.97 1.82 11.33
CA GLY A 218 -8.85 2.56 10.42
C GLY A 218 -8.78 2.13 8.96
N PHE A 219 -7.79 1.30 8.59
CA PHE A 219 -7.58 0.80 7.25
C PHE A 219 -6.79 -0.51 7.30
N VAL A 220 -6.73 -1.25 6.19
CA VAL A 220 -5.87 -2.44 6.11
C VAL A 220 -4.43 -2.00 5.89
N LEU A 221 -3.52 -2.45 6.74
CA LEU A 221 -2.10 -2.12 6.66
C LEU A 221 -1.43 -2.88 5.49
N ASN A 222 -0.32 -2.35 4.95
CA ASN A 222 0.52 -3.06 3.97
C ASN A 222 0.79 -4.52 4.40
N GLY A 223 1.25 -4.68 5.64
CA GLY A 223 1.28 -5.96 6.33
C GLY A 223 1.11 -5.79 7.84
N ALA A 224 0.92 -6.90 8.56
CA ALA A 224 0.64 -6.87 10.00
C ALA A 224 1.88 -6.65 10.88
N ARG A 225 2.68 -5.63 10.58
CA ARG A 225 3.85 -5.20 11.39
C ARG A 225 3.71 -3.72 11.79
N ALA A 226 4.27 -3.36 12.94
CA ALA A 226 4.22 -2.00 13.49
C ALA A 226 4.81 -0.95 12.53
N TYR A 227 5.85 -1.30 11.76
CA TYR A 227 6.44 -0.40 10.77
C TYR A 227 5.59 -0.21 9.49
N TYR A 228 4.46 -0.91 9.37
CA TYR A 228 3.49 -0.72 8.30
C TYR A 228 2.24 0.07 8.72
N THR A 229 2.13 0.53 9.98
CA THR A 229 0.96 1.31 10.44
C THR A 229 0.85 2.71 9.83
N ASN A 230 1.78 3.10 8.97
CA ASN A 230 1.81 4.38 8.27
C ASN A 230 1.27 4.32 6.83
N ARG A 231 0.98 3.13 6.28
CA ARG A 231 0.58 2.93 4.89
C ARG A 231 -0.26 1.68 4.66
N SER A 232 -1.09 1.71 3.62
CA SER A 232 -1.91 0.58 3.18
C SER A 232 -1.22 -0.23 2.07
N GLN A 233 -2.02 -0.86 1.22
CA GLN A 233 -1.66 -1.54 -0.03
C GLN A 233 -2.88 -1.50 -0.99
N PRO A 234 -2.78 -1.95 -2.26
CA PRO A 234 -3.92 -1.95 -3.18
C PRO A 234 -5.21 -2.55 -2.57
N PRO A 235 -6.34 -1.80 -2.56
CA PRO A 235 -7.47 -2.11 -1.70
C PRO A 235 -8.40 -3.19 -2.23
N LEU A 236 -8.04 -4.45 -1.95
CA LEU A 236 -8.71 -5.64 -2.48
C LEU A 236 -9.61 -6.36 -1.46
N LEU A 237 -9.79 -5.85 -0.23
CA LEU A 237 -10.59 -6.53 0.81
C LEU A 237 -12.03 -6.81 0.35
N SER A 238 -12.67 -5.85 -0.29
CA SER A 238 -14.04 -6.01 -0.82
C SER A 238 -14.14 -7.15 -1.82
N ALA A 239 -13.13 -7.31 -2.70
CA ALA A 239 -13.05 -8.37 -3.68
C ALA A 239 -12.80 -9.73 -3.03
N MET A 240 -11.98 -9.79 -1.97
CA MET A 240 -11.80 -11.01 -1.18
C MET A 240 -13.11 -11.49 -0.57
N ILE A 241 -13.88 -10.58 0.04
CA ILE A 241 -15.19 -10.89 0.62
C ILE A 241 -16.17 -11.33 -0.47
N TYR A 242 -16.15 -10.66 -1.64
CA TYR A 242 -17.01 -11.00 -2.77
C TYR A 242 -16.76 -12.44 -3.25
N GLU A 243 -15.51 -12.82 -3.44
CA GLU A 243 -15.14 -14.17 -3.90
C GLU A 243 -15.55 -15.26 -2.90
N ILE A 244 -15.35 -15.01 -1.60
CA ILE A 244 -15.78 -15.94 -0.54
C ILE A 244 -17.32 -16.03 -0.51
N TYR A 245 -18.02 -14.90 -0.53
CA TYR A 245 -19.48 -14.87 -0.52
C TYR A 245 -20.07 -15.57 -1.75
N ASN A 246 -19.54 -15.30 -2.94
CA ASN A 246 -20.00 -15.96 -4.17
C ASN A 246 -19.76 -17.47 -4.15
N SER A 247 -18.72 -17.93 -3.45
CA SER A 247 -18.40 -19.35 -3.31
C SER A 247 -19.20 -20.07 -2.22
N THR A 248 -19.72 -19.36 -1.21
CA THR A 248 -20.25 -19.95 0.02
C THR A 248 -21.67 -19.55 0.39
N GLY A 249 -22.15 -18.40 -0.11
CA GLY A 249 -23.40 -17.78 0.33
C GLY A 249 -23.36 -17.23 1.76
N ASP A 250 -22.18 -17.06 2.36
CA ASP A 250 -22.02 -16.64 3.76
C ASP A 250 -22.46 -15.17 3.97
N LEU A 251 -23.76 -14.98 4.23
CA LEU A 251 -24.34 -13.66 4.44
C LEU A 251 -23.86 -13.01 5.77
N GLU A 252 -23.49 -13.81 6.76
CA GLU A 252 -22.99 -13.30 8.04
C GLU A 252 -21.59 -12.70 7.88
N LEU A 253 -20.74 -13.29 7.03
CA LEU A 253 -19.49 -12.67 6.58
C LEU A 253 -19.75 -11.30 5.96
N VAL A 254 -20.73 -11.18 5.07
CA VAL A 254 -21.04 -9.90 4.43
C VAL A 254 -21.51 -8.85 5.45
N LYS A 255 -22.44 -9.23 6.35
CA LYS A 255 -22.96 -8.34 7.40
C LYS A 255 -21.85 -7.81 8.31
N ARG A 256 -20.94 -8.67 8.78
CA ARG A 256 -19.83 -8.26 9.65
C ARG A 256 -18.78 -7.43 8.92
N SER A 257 -18.62 -7.64 7.61
CA SER A 257 -17.60 -6.96 6.82
C SER A 257 -18.01 -5.57 6.35
N LEU A 258 -19.31 -5.32 6.12
CA LEU A 258 -19.79 -4.06 5.56
C LEU A 258 -19.35 -2.81 6.37
N PRO A 259 -19.46 -2.77 7.71
CA PRO A 259 -18.97 -1.63 8.49
C PRO A 259 -17.47 -1.37 8.33
N ALA A 260 -16.66 -2.43 8.25
CA ALA A 260 -15.22 -2.31 8.05
C ALA A 260 -14.87 -1.77 6.66
N LEU A 261 -15.58 -2.23 5.61
CA LEU A 261 -15.40 -1.72 4.25
C LEU A 261 -15.77 -0.24 4.14
N LEU A 262 -16.83 0.21 4.82
CA LEU A 262 -17.17 1.63 4.88
C LEU A 262 -16.04 2.44 5.55
N LYS A 263 -15.47 1.94 6.65
CA LYS A 263 -14.35 2.60 7.33
C LYS A 263 -13.09 2.69 6.45
N GLU A 264 -12.78 1.62 5.71
CA GLU A 264 -11.66 1.63 4.77
C GLU A 264 -11.91 2.57 3.58
N TYR A 265 -13.14 2.64 3.06
CA TYR A 265 -13.51 3.59 2.02
C TYR A 265 -13.30 5.05 2.47
N GLU A 266 -13.63 5.38 3.73
CA GLU A 266 -13.35 6.70 4.29
C GLU A 266 -11.85 6.98 4.41
N PHE A 267 -11.02 5.98 4.72
CA PHE A 267 -9.56 6.14 4.70
C PHE A 267 -9.06 6.55 3.30
N TRP A 268 -9.48 5.84 2.26
CA TRP A 268 -9.09 6.18 0.89
C TRP A 268 -9.63 7.53 0.42
N ASN A 269 -10.78 7.97 0.95
CA ASN A 269 -11.37 9.28 0.66
C ASN A 269 -10.95 10.42 1.62
N SER A 270 -9.94 10.16 2.46
CA SER A 270 -9.32 11.19 3.30
C SER A 270 -8.49 12.18 2.46
N ASP A 271 -8.23 13.36 3.04
CA ASP A 271 -7.62 14.50 2.34
C ASP A 271 -6.26 14.22 1.71
N ILE A 272 -5.52 13.22 2.20
CA ILE A 272 -4.17 12.93 1.68
C ILE A 272 -4.20 12.07 0.41
N HIS A 273 -5.22 11.22 0.29
CA HIS A 273 -5.40 10.26 -0.79
C HIS A 273 -6.34 10.82 -1.86
N LYS A 274 -7.40 11.51 -1.45
CA LYS A 274 -8.43 12.09 -2.33
C LYS A 274 -7.91 13.37 -2.98
N LEU A 275 -8.08 13.46 -4.30
CA LEU A 275 -7.72 14.61 -5.12
C LEU A 275 -8.90 15.05 -5.97
N THR A 276 -8.98 16.35 -6.20
CA THR A 276 -9.96 16.95 -7.10
C THR A 276 -9.27 17.39 -8.38
N ILE A 277 -9.81 17.00 -9.53
CA ILE A 277 -9.27 17.35 -10.84
C ILE A 277 -10.37 17.92 -11.74
N LEU A 278 -10.09 19.06 -12.36
CA LEU A 278 -10.93 19.69 -13.36
C LEU A 278 -10.52 19.20 -14.75
N ASP A 279 -11.41 18.52 -15.48
CA ASP A 279 -11.13 18.05 -16.83
C ASP A 279 -11.14 19.18 -17.89
N ASP A 280 -10.81 18.84 -19.13
CA ASP A 280 -10.78 19.77 -20.25
C ASP A 280 -12.17 20.26 -20.70
N GLN A 281 -13.25 19.63 -20.22
CA GLN A 281 -14.62 20.09 -20.39
C GLN A 281 -15.12 20.97 -19.21
N GLY A 282 -14.27 21.23 -18.22
CA GLY A 282 -14.62 22.02 -17.04
C GLY A 282 -15.47 21.25 -16.02
N CYS A 283 -15.51 19.92 -16.08
CA CYS A 283 -16.15 19.07 -15.10
C CYS A 283 -15.15 18.67 -14.00
N THR A 284 -15.61 18.73 -12.75
CA THR A 284 -14.81 18.36 -11.60
C THR A 284 -14.99 16.89 -11.27
N HIS A 285 -13.88 16.19 -11.10
CA HIS A 285 -13.82 14.77 -10.74
C HIS A 285 -13.03 14.56 -9.46
N THR A 286 -13.35 13.46 -8.76
CA THR A 286 -12.61 13.00 -7.59
C THR A 286 -11.95 11.67 -7.89
N LEU A 287 -10.64 11.60 -7.66
CA LEU A 287 -9.81 10.41 -7.83
C LEU A 287 -8.85 10.28 -6.64
N ASN A 288 -8.15 9.16 -6.56
CA ASN A 288 -7.28 8.87 -5.43
C ASN A 288 -5.84 8.57 -5.86
N ARG A 289 -4.89 8.82 -4.95
CA ARG A 289 -3.47 8.49 -5.08
C ARG A 289 -2.97 7.64 -3.91
N TYR A 290 -1.85 6.95 -4.13
CA TYR A 290 -1.07 6.38 -3.04
C TYR A 290 -0.30 7.50 -2.32
N TYR A 291 -0.33 7.46 -0.99
CA TYR A 291 0.33 8.43 -0.12
C TYR A 291 0.58 7.84 1.27
N ALA A 292 1.82 7.46 1.55
CA ALA A 292 2.22 6.97 2.88
C ALA A 292 2.43 8.13 3.87
N LYS A 293 1.98 7.97 5.12
CA LYS A 293 2.24 8.91 6.23
C LYS A 293 3.62 8.68 6.85
N TRP A 294 4.68 8.68 6.03
CA TRP A 294 6.05 8.37 6.44
C TRP A 294 7.06 9.21 5.65
N ASP A 295 8.06 9.78 6.30
CA ASP A 295 9.08 10.65 5.70
C ASP A 295 10.50 10.36 6.20
N LYS A 296 10.70 9.14 6.72
CA LYS A 296 11.96 8.61 7.21
C LYS A 296 12.33 7.38 6.39
N PRO A 297 13.58 6.88 6.47
CA PRO A 297 13.90 5.56 5.92
C PRO A 297 12.87 4.52 6.38
N ARG A 298 12.43 3.62 5.50
CA ARG A 298 11.50 2.55 5.88
C ARG A 298 12.25 1.58 6.81
N PRO A 299 11.74 1.23 8.01
CA PRO A 299 12.49 0.40 8.95
C PRO A 299 12.97 -0.93 8.35
N GLU A 300 12.16 -1.58 7.51
CA GLU A 300 12.50 -2.84 6.84
C GLU A 300 13.52 -2.72 5.71
N SER A 301 13.97 -1.50 5.40
CA SER A 301 14.92 -1.17 4.31
C SER A 301 15.77 0.07 4.63
N SER A 302 15.96 0.39 5.91
CA SER A 302 16.47 1.69 6.37
C SER A 302 17.84 2.01 5.78
N ILE A 303 18.75 1.02 5.76
CA ILE A 303 20.09 1.15 5.16
C ILE A 303 20.03 1.44 3.65
N MET A 304 19.18 0.73 2.91
CA MET A 304 19.04 0.89 1.45
C MET A 304 18.42 2.26 1.10
N ASP A 305 17.42 2.68 1.87
CA ASP A 305 16.77 3.97 1.71
C ASP A 305 17.75 5.12 2.00
N LYS A 306 18.51 5.04 3.11
CA LYS A 306 19.56 6.01 3.45
C LYS A 306 20.64 6.10 2.37
N ALA A 307 21.08 4.96 1.83
CA ALA A 307 22.07 4.90 0.75
C ALA A 307 21.53 5.55 -0.54
N SER A 308 20.28 5.28 -0.89
CA SER A 308 19.64 5.90 -2.07
C SER A 308 19.47 7.42 -1.88
N ALA A 309 19.18 7.84 -0.65
CA ALA A 309 18.99 9.24 -0.29
C ALA A 309 20.31 10.03 -0.12
N SER A 310 21.48 9.38 -0.15
CA SER A 310 22.77 10.07 0.04
C SER A 310 23.08 11.08 -1.07
N ASN A 311 22.42 10.95 -2.21
CA ASN A 311 22.54 11.86 -3.36
C ASN A 311 21.83 13.22 -3.14
N PHE A 312 20.99 13.33 -2.11
CA PHE A 312 20.34 14.59 -1.74
C PHE A 312 21.14 15.32 -0.68
N SER A 313 21.21 16.65 -0.81
CA SER A 313 21.94 17.49 0.14
C SER A 313 21.06 17.99 1.27
N SER A 314 19.79 18.31 1.01
CA SER A 314 18.91 18.87 2.02
C SER A 314 18.12 17.81 2.78
N VAL A 315 17.77 18.11 4.04
CA VAL A 315 16.91 17.25 4.88
C VAL A 315 15.51 17.14 4.26
N SER A 316 14.97 18.24 3.74
CA SER A 316 13.64 18.27 3.12
C SER A 316 13.55 17.37 1.88
N GLU A 317 14.55 17.41 0.99
CA GLU A 317 14.59 16.52 -0.19
C GLU A 317 14.67 15.05 0.24
N LYS A 318 15.46 14.72 1.26
CA LYS A 318 15.52 13.35 1.80
C LYS A 318 14.17 12.92 2.37
N GLN A 319 13.52 13.77 3.16
CA GLN A 319 12.20 13.49 3.75
C GLN A 319 11.14 13.27 2.66
N GLN A 320 11.13 14.12 1.62
CA GLN A 320 10.25 13.92 0.48
C GLN A 320 10.57 12.59 -0.19
N PHE A 321 11.83 12.33 -0.54
CA PHE A 321 12.23 11.09 -1.19
C PHE A 321 11.84 9.84 -0.39
N TYR A 322 12.04 9.84 0.93
CA TYR A 322 11.59 8.75 1.80
C TYR A 322 10.07 8.53 1.77
N ARG A 323 9.29 9.61 1.65
CA ARG A 323 7.84 9.52 1.47
C ARG A 323 7.46 8.93 0.14
N GLU A 324 8.19 9.28 -0.91
CA GLU A 324 8.00 8.71 -2.23
C GLU A 324 8.29 7.20 -2.20
N LEU A 325 9.37 6.77 -1.54
CA LEU A 325 9.68 5.34 -1.35
C LEU A 325 8.57 4.60 -0.59
N ALA A 326 8.08 5.16 0.52
CA ALA A 326 7.01 4.56 1.31
C ALA A 326 5.67 4.51 0.55
N SER A 327 5.39 5.51 -0.28
CA SER A 327 4.17 5.56 -1.11
C SER A 327 4.26 4.59 -2.28
N ALA A 328 5.44 4.37 -2.87
CA ALA A 328 5.64 3.29 -3.83
C ALA A 328 5.42 1.92 -3.19
N ALA A 329 5.84 1.71 -1.93
CA ALA A 329 5.53 0.48 -1.20
C ALA A 329 4.03 0.33 -0.90
N GLU A 330 3.30 1.44 -0.68
CA GLU A 330 1.83 1.42 -0.59
C GLU A 330 1.17 1.03 -1.93
N SER A 331 1.79 1.33 -3.07
CA SER A 331 1.27 0.91 -4.37
C SER A 331 1.42 -0.59 -4.66
N GLY A 332 2.26 -1.29 -3.89
CA GLY A 332 2.69 -2.67 -4.18
C GLY A 332 3.75 -2.79 -5.28
N TRP A 333 4.10 -1.68 -5.94
CA TRP A 333 5.08 -1.60 -7.04
C TRP A 333 6.36 -0.88 -6.60
N ASP A 334 6.98 -1.32 -5.49
CA ASP A 334 8.26 -0.83 -5.00
C ASP A 334 9.45 -1.66 -5.54
N PHE A 335 10.19 -1.25 -6.56
CA PHE A 335 10.05 0.01 -7.31
C PHE A 335 9.89 -0.23 -8.80
N SER A 336 9.43 0.82 -9.47
CA SER A 336 9.14 0.81 -10.89
C SER A 336 9.47 2.14 -11.54
N THR A 337 9.84 2.12 -12.82
CA THR A 337 9.96 3.32 -13.66
C THR A 337 8.64 4.08 -13.79
N ARG A 338 7.51 3.41 -13.53
CA ARG A 338 6.17 4.00 -13.41
C ARG A 338 6.12 5.21 -12.48
N TRP A 339 6.95 5.21 -11.44
CA TRP A 339 6.98 6.24 -10.40
C TRP A 339 8.11 7.25 -10.57
N MET A 340 8.90 7.19 -11.65
CA MET A 340 10.07 8.06 -11.85
C MET A 340 9.78 9.15 -12.87
N ARG A 341 10.08 10.41 -12.54
CA ARG A 341 9.96 11.52 -13.51
C ARG A 341 10.92 11.35 -14.69
N ASN A 342 12.14 10.89 -14.42
CA ASN A 342 13.19 10.70 -15.42
C ASN A 342 13.74 9.26 -15.35
N PRO A 343 13.01 8.25 -15.84
CA PRO A 343 13.48 6.86 -15.79
C PRO A 343 14.76 6.68 -16.61
N PRO A 344 15.72 5.83 -16.16
CA PRO A 344 15.66 4.98 -14.97
C PRO A 344 16.24 5.63 -13.69
N ASN A 345 16.31 6.97 -13.60
CA ASN A 345 16.90 7.65 -12.44
C ASN A 345 16.02 7.50 -11.19
N PHE A 346 16.47 6.61 -10.29
CA PHE A 346 15.79 6.28 -9.04
C PHE A 346 15.56 7.49 -8.11
N THR A 347 16.45 8.49 -8.10
CA THR A 347 16.28 9.68 -7.25
C THR A 347 15.15 10.60 -7.73
N THR A 348 14.55 10.32 -8.89
CA THR A 348 13.41 11.09 -9.42
C THR A 348 12.05 10.44 -9.13
N LEU A 349 12.01 9.53 -8.16
CA LEU A 349 10.78 8.90 -7.69
C LEU A 349 9.82 9.95 -7.13
N ALA A 350 8.57 9.91 -7.58
CA ALA A 350 7.54 10.93 -7.32
C ALA A 350 6.14 10.30 -7.30
N THR A 351 5.99 9.14 -6.65
CA THR A 351 4.74 8.38 -6.52
C THR A 351 3.57 9.22 -6.03
N THR A 352 3.76 10.10 -5.04
CA THR A 352 2.69 10.96 -4.50
C THR A 352 2.18 12.00 -5.50
N SER A 353 2.89 12.18 -6.61
CA SER A 353 2.49 13.03 -7.73
C SER A 353 1.81 12.25 -8.87
N VAL A 354 1.42 11.00 -8.66
CA VAL A 354 0.70 10.19 -9.65
C VAL A 354 -0.70 9.89 -9.16
N ILE A 355 -1.70 10.10 -10.01
CA ILE A 355 -3.04 9.53 -9.84
C ILE A 355 -3.06 8.19 -10.60
N PRO A 356 -2.99 7.05 -9.89
CA PRO A 356 -2.78 5.76 -10.54
C PRO A 356 -4.10 5.16 -11.04
N VAL A 357 -4.09 4.62 -12.27
CA VAL A 357 -5.27 4.00 -12.88
C VAL A 357 -5.74 2.77 -12.09
N ASP A 358 -4.82 1.96 -11.61
CA ASP A 358 -5.09 0.71 -10.90
C ASP A 358 -5.74 0.96 -9.54
N LEU A 359 -5.24 1.91 -8.74
CA LEU A 359 -5.86 2.30 -7.47
C LEU A 359 -7.34 2.68 -7.68
N ASN A 360 -7.61 3.51 -8.67
CA ASN A 360 -8.97 3.97 -8.94
C ASN A 360 -9.86 2.87 -9.52
N ALA A 361 -9.30 1.91 -10.26
CA ALA A 361 -10.02 0.70 -10.65
C ALA A 361 -10.37 -0.19 -9.44
N PHE A 362 -9.46 -0.33 -8.48
CA PHE A 362 -9.71 -1.09 -7.24
C PHE A 362 -10.76 -0.42 -6.36
N LEU A 363 -10.75 0.91 -6.25
CA LEU A 363 -11.76 1.67 -5.53
C LEU A 363 -13.14 1.60 -6.22
N LEU A 364 -13.19 1.59 -7.55
CA LEU A 364 -14.44 1.33 -8.28
C LEU A 364 -14.99 -0.06 -7.93
N GLY A 365 -14.12 -1.07 -7.89
CA GLY A 365 -14.48 -2.42 -7.45
C GLY A 365 -15.00 -2.45 -6.01
N MET A 366 -14.36 -1.69 -5.11
CA MET A 366 -14.82 -1.52 -3.73
C MET A 366 -16.20 -0.91 -3.65
N GLU A 367 -16.48 0.16 -4.41
CA GLU A 367 -17.79 0.82 -4.42
C GLU A 367 -18.89 -0.12 -4.91
N LEU A 368 -18.65 -0.84 -6.02
CA LEU A 368 -19.60 -1.82 -6.56
C LEU A 368 -19.85 -2.98 -5.58
N ASN A 369 -18.81 -3.47 -4.91
CA ASN A 369 -18.93 -4.54 -3.93
C ASN A 369 -19.68 -4.07 -2.67
N ILE A 370 -19.40 -2.86 -2.16
CA ILE A 370 -20.15 -2.28 -1.04
C ILE A 370 -21.63 -2.14 -1.40
N ALA A 371 -21.93 -1.66 -2.62
CA ALA A 371 -23.31 -1.55 -3.08
C ALA A 371 -24.03 -2.91 -3.11
N LEU A 372 -23.37 -3.95 -3.64
CA LEU A 372 -23.88 -5.32 -3.63
C LEU A 372 -24.11 -5.82 -2.20
N PHE A 373 -23.13 -5.67 -1.32
CA PHE A 373 -23.19 -6.15 0.06
C PHE A 373 -24.30 -5.47 0.84
N ALA A 374 -24.43 -4.15 0.73
CA ALA A 374 -25.51 -3.39 1.33
C ALA A 374 -26.88 -3.87 0.80
N LYS A 375 -26.98 -4.14 -0.51
CA LYS A 375 -28.23 -4.66 -1.10
C LYS A 375 -28.64 -6.00 -0.53
N VAL A 376 -27.72 -6.97 -0.45
CA VAL A 376 -28.02 -8.33 0.04
C VAL A 376 -28.25 -8.38 1.55
N THR A 377 -27.76 -7.40 2.31
CA THR A 377 -28.03 -7.28 3.75
C THR A 377 -29.25 -6.42 4.08
N GLY A 378 -29.90 -5.81 3.09
CA GLY A 378 -31.12 -5.02 3.23
C GLY A 378 -30.91 -3.52 3.46
N ASP A 379 -29.66 -3.02 3.42
CA ASP A 379 -29.34 -1.60 3.49
C ASP A 379 -29.41 -0.94 2.09
N ASN A 380 -30.64 -0.64 1.65
CA ASN A 380 -30.87 -0.04 0.34
C ASN A 380 -30.27 1.38 0.19
N SER A 381 -30.20 2.15 1.27
CA SER A 381 -29.68 3.53 1.25
C SER A 381 -28.17 3.53 0.95
N THR A 382 -27.40 2.68 1.65
CA THR A 382 -25.98 2.51 1.34
C THR A 382 -25.78 1.93 -0.05
N ALA A 383 -26.63 0.99 -0.49
CA ALA A 383 -26.54 0.42 -1.82
C ALA A 383 -26.68 1.48 -2.93
N GLU A 384 -27.72 2.32 -2.85
CA GLU A 384 -27.98 3.38 -3.83
C GLU A 384 -26.84 4.42 -3.86
N ARG A 385 -26.40 4.87 -2.68
CA ARG A 385 -25.28 5.82 -2.55
C ARG A 385 -23.99 5.30 -3.19
N PHE A 386 -23.65 4.03 -2.96
CA PHE A 386 -22.41 3.48 -3.51
C PHE A 386 -22.49 3.14 -5.00
N LEU A 387 -23.68 2.88 -5.54
CA LEU A 387 -23.88 2.84 -7.00
C LEU A 387 -23.63 4.22 -7.62
N GLU A 388 -24.17 5.28 -7.04
CA GLU A 388 -23.91 6.65 -7.51
C GLU A 388 -22.41 7.00 -7.46
N ASN A 389 -21.73 6.69 -6.35
CA ASN A 389 -20.28 6.87 -6.25
C ASN A 389 -19.51 6.09 -7.33
N SER A 390 -19.90 4.84 -7.59
CA SER A 390 -19.27 4.01 -8.63
C SER A 390 -19.46 4.59 -10.04
N ASP A 391 -20.62 5.17 -10.33
CA ASP A 391 -20.89 5.84 -11.60
C ASP A 391 -20.06 7.12 -11.75
N LEU A 392 -19.93 7.90 -10.67
CA LEU A 392 -19.08 9.09 -10.65
C LEU A 392 -17.60 8.72 -10.87
N ARG A 393 -17.09 7.69 -10.20
CA ARG A 393 -15.70 7.23 -10.38
C ARG A 393 -15.46 6.68 -11.78
N LYS A 394 -16.39 5.91 -12.34
CA LYS A 394 -16.27 5.44 -13.74
C LYS A 394 -16.15 6.63 -14.69
N LYS A 395 -17.01 7.64 -14.56
CA LYS A 395 -16.96 8.87 -15.37
C LYS A 395 -15.62 9.60 -15.20
N ALA A 396 -15.11 9.71 -13.98
CA ALA A 396 -13.80 10.28 -13.71
C ALA A 396 -12.67 9.51 -14.41
N MET A 397 -12.70 8.17 -14.36
CA MET A 397 -11.71 7.33 -15.04
C MET A 397 -11.77 7.45 -16.57
N ASP A 398 -12.98 7.53 -17.14
CA ASP A 398 -13.19 7.75 -18.58
C ASP A 398 -12.68 9.12 -19.03
N SER A 399 -12.85 10.17 -18.20
CA SER A 399 -12.39 11.53 -18.52
C SER A 399 -10.87 11.68 -18.34
N ILE A 400 -10.31 11.21 -17.22
CA ILE A 400 -8.95 11.55 -16.81
C ILE A 400 -7.90 10.57 -17.37
N PHE A 401 -8.19 9.27 -17.38
CA PHE A 401 -7.20 8.23 -17.69
C PHE A 401 -7.29 7.69 -19.11
N TRP A 402 -8.49 7.65 -19.71
CA TRP A 402 -8.65 7.04 -21.02
C TRP A 402 -7.87 7.81 -22.09
N ASN A 403 -7.05 7.09 -22.87
CA ASN A 403 -6.36 7.64 -24.01
C ASN A 403 -6.90 7.02 -25.31
N ALA A 404 -7.67 7.80 -26.07
CA ALA A 404 -8.33 7.33 -27.27
C ALA A 404 -7.38 6.88 -28.40
N ASN A 405 -6.15 7.41 -28.44
CA ASN A 405 -5.16 7.03 -29.44
C ASN A 405 -4.48 5.70 -29.09
N LYS A 406 -4.13 5.51 -27.83
CA LYS A 406 -3.47 4.29 -27.34
C LYS A 406 -4.45 3.17 -26.97
N LYS A 407 -5.75 3.46 -26.87
CA LYS A 407 -6.81 2.51 -26.48
C LYS A 407 -6.51 1.80 -25.15
N GLN A 408 -6.05 2.58 -24.17
CA GLN A 408 -5.71 2.12 -22.83
C GLN A 408 -5.90 3.28 -21.85
N TRP A 409 -5.93 2.96 -20.56
CA TRP A 409 -5.94 3.96 -19.50
C TRP A 409 -4.51 4.25 -19.07
N LEU A 410 -4.19 5.52 -18.86
CA LEU A 410 -2.86 5.98 -18.48
C LEU A 410 -2.93 6.65 -17.11
N ASP A 411 -1.91 6.43 -16.28
CA ASP A 411 -1.76 7.21 -15.06
C ASP A 411 -1.66 8.72 -15.39
N TYR A 412 -2.14 9.56 -14.47
CA TYR A 412 -2.06 11.01 -14.63
C TYR A 412 -1.03 11.61 -13.66
N TRP A 413 -0.10 12.41 -14.17
CA TRP A 413 0.91 13.08 -13.36
C TRP A 413 0.47 14.46 -12.92
N LEU A 414 0.56 14.74 -11.63
CA LEU A 414 0.33 16.07 -11.07
C LEU A 414 1.52 16.99 -11.37
N SER A 415 1.26 18.28 -11.61
CA SER A 415 2.30 19.32 -11.67
C SER A 415 2.80 19.75 -10.29
N SER A 416 1.92 19.69 -9.30
CA SER A 416 2.14 20.05 -7.90
C SER A 416 1.29 19.16 -7.00
N THR A 417 1.71 18.91 -5.77
CA THR A 417 0.96 18.10 -4.80
C THR A 417 0.17 18.94 -3.78
N CYS A 418 0.23 20.27 -3.88
CA CYS A 418 -0.30 21.20 -2.88
C CYS A 418 -1.51 22.01 -3.35
N GLU A 419 -2.03 21.75 -4.54
CA GLU A 419 -3.22 22.44 -5.05
C GLU A 419 -4.48 21.73 -4.54
N GLU A 420 -5.51 22.51 -4.18
CA GLU A 420 -6.81 21.95 -3.78
C GLU A 420 -7.56 21.34 -4.98
N VAL A 421 -7.40 21.95 -6.16
CA VAL A 421 -7.98 21.51 -7.43
C VAL A 421 -6.89 21.53 -8.49
N HIS A 422 -6.64 20.38 -9.09
CA HIS A 422 -5.70 20.23 -10.20
C HIS A 422 -6.41 20.45 -11.53
N VAL A 423 -5.77 21.14 -12.47
CA VAL A 423 -6.30 21.28 -13.84
C VAL A 423 -5.71 20.18 -14.71
N TRP A 424 -6.57 19.41 -15.37
CA TRP A 424 -6.16 18.37 -16.30
C TRP A 424 -5.47 18.97 -17.52
N LYS A 425 -4.35 18.36 -17.92
CA LYS A 425 -3.63 18.70 -19.14
C LYS A 425 -3.15 17.45 -19.85
N ASN A 426 -3.33 17.39 -21.16
CA ASN A 426 -3.00 16.21 -21.97
C ASN A 426 -1.51 15.81 -21.83
N GLU A 427 -0.60 16.78 -21.75
CA GLU A 427 0.84 16.54 -21.62
C GLU A 427 1.25 15.85 -20.31
N HIS A 428 0.36 15.79 -19.31
CA HIS A 428 0.61 15.15 -18.02
C HIS A 428 0.19 13.67 -17.96
N GLN A 429 -0.52 13.16 -18.96
CA GLN A 429 -0.78 11.72 -19.02
C GLN A 429 0.55 10.96 -19.21
N ASN A 430 0.74 9.87 -18.46
CA ASN A 430 1.93 9.04 -18.56
C ASN A 430 2.02 8.41 -19.96
N GLN A 431 3.11 8.70 -20.68
CA GLN A 431 3.26 8.23 -22.05
C GLN A 431 3.79 6.79 -22.16
N ASN A 432 4.31 6.23 -21.07
CA ASN A 432 4.82 4.86 -21.03
C ASN A 432 3.70 3.84 -20.87
N VAL A 433 3.97 2.61 -21.30
CA VAL A 433 3.01 1.50 -21.22
C VAL A 433 3.38 0.59 -20.05
N PHE A 434 2.40 0.36 -19.17
CA PHE A 434 2.52 -0.51 -18.00
C PHE A 434 1.36 -1.50 -17.97
N ALA A 435 1.55 -2.67 -17.36
CA ALA A 435 0.47 -3.65 -17.20
C ALA A 435 -0.73 -3.09 -16.42
N SER A 436 -0.49 -2.13 -15.52
CA SER A 436 -1.53 -1.41 -14.76
C SER A 436 -2.53 -0.70 -15.67
N ASN A 437 -2.11 -0.26 -16.87
CA ASN A 437 -2.97 0.43 -17.84
C ASN A 437 -4.20 -0.39 -18.25
N PHE A 438 -4.15 -1.71 -18.09
CA PHE A 438 -5.20 -2.65 -18.50
C PHE A 438 -6.04 -3.16 -17.32
N VAL A 439 -5.69 -2.80 -16.08
CA VAL A 439 -6.42 -3.19 -14.87
C VAL A 439 -7.90 -2.79 -14.88
N PRO A 440 -8.34 -1.64 -15.47
CA PRO A 440 -9.76 -1.32 -15.54
C PRO A 440 -10.62 -2.41 -16.19
N LEU A 441 -10.10 -3.21 -17.13
CA LEU A 441 -10.83 -4.35 -17.69
C LEU A 441 -11.20 -5.44 -16.68
N TRP A 442 -10.63 -5.42 -15.47
CA TRP A 442 -11.05 -6.31 -14.40
C TRP A 442 -12.45 -5.95 -13.86
N MET A 443 -12.93 -4.72 -14.06
CA MET A 443 -14.21 -4.22 -13.54
C MET A 443 -15.35 -4.33 -14.55
N LYS A 444 -16.53 -4.76 -14.07
CA LYS A 444 -17.74 -4.96 -14.88
C LYS A 444 -18.13 -3.78 -15.78
N PRO A 445 -18.08 -2.52 -15.30
CA PRO A 445 -18.44 -1.38 -16.13
C PRO A 445 -17.59 -1.24 -17.41
N PHE A 446 -16.36 -1.79 -17.42
CA PHE A 446 -15.48 -1.72 -18.59
C PHE A 446 -15.52 -2.99 -19.43
N TYR A 447 -15.53 -4.19 -18.83
CA TYR A 447 -15.56 -5.43 -19.62
C TYR A 447 -16.93 -5.73 -20.26
N SER A 448 -18.00 -5.02 -19.87
CA SER A 448 -19.33 -5.20 -20.45
C SER A 448 -19.49 -4.51 -21.81
N ASP A 449 -18.61 -3.56 -22.17
CA ASP A 449 -18.58 -2.94 -23.50
C ASP A 449 -17.67 -3.75 -24.43
N THR A 450 -18.27 -4.57 -25.30
CA THR A 450 -17.53 -5.46 -26.21
C THR A 450 -16.67 -4.70 -27.23
N SER A 451 -17.05 -3.48 -27.61
CA SER A 451 -16.28 -2.66 -28.55
C SER A 451 -15.03 -2.12 -27.88
N LEU A 452 -15.19 -1.56 -26.67
CA LEU A 452 -14.08 -1.12 -25.83
C LEU A 452 -13.11 -2.28 -25.58
N VAL A 453 -13.62 -3.42 -25.09
CA VAL A 453 -12.81 -4.62 -24.80
C VAL A 453 -12.00 -5.05 -26.02
N SER A 454 -12.63 -5.12 -27.20
CA SER A 454 -11.94 -5.52 -28.43
C SER A 454 -10.77 -4.58 -28.75
N SER A 455 -10.99 -3.26 -28.60
CA SER A 455 -9.94 -2.25 -28.86
C SER A 455 -8.80 -2.30 -27.84
N VAL A 456 -9.11 -2.52 -26.56
CA VAL A 456 -8.12 -2.61 -25.48
C VAL A 456 -7.32 -3.90 -25.58
N VAL A 457 -7.95 -5.02 -25.91
CA VAL A 457 -7.27 -6.31 -26.13
C VAL A 457 -6.29 -6.20 -27.30
N GLU A 458 -6.65 -5.52 -28.39
CA GLU A 458 -5.73 -5.26 -29.49
C GLU A 458 -4.57 -4.35 -29.07
N SER A 459 -4.85 -3.31 -28.28
CA SER A 459 -3.81 -2.47 -27.67
C SER A 459 -2.84 -3.29 -26.80
N LEU A 460 -3.34 -4.17 -25.93
CA LEU A 460 -2.49 -5.05 -25.13
C LEU A 460 -1.63 -5.97 -26.00
N LYS A 461 -2.20 -6.57 -27.05
CA LYS A 461 -1.44 -7.44 -27.97
C LYS A 461 -0.32 -6.71 -28.69
N THR A 462 -0.56 -5.47 -29.10
CA THR A 462 0.42 -4.65 -29.84
C THR A 462 1.35 -3.85 -28.93
N SER A 463 1.07 -3.78 -27.62
CA SER A 463 1.83 -3.00 -26.63
C SER A 463 3.29 -3.43 -26.45
N GLY A 464 3.62 -4.67 -26.80
CA GLY A 464 4.89 -5.30 -26.47
C GLY A 464 4.96 -5.85 -25.04
N LEU A 465 3.93 -5.68 -24.20
CA LEU A 465 3.90 -6.28 -22.87
C LEU A 465 3.66 -7.80 -22.93
N LEU A 466 2.94 -8.31 -23.93
CA LEU A 466 2.77 -9.75 -24.09
C LEU A 466 4.07 -10.38 -24.60
N ARG A 467 4.66 -11.24 -23.76
CA ARG A 467 5.87 -12.02 -24.02
C ARG A 467 5.53 -13.51 -24.06
N ASP A 468 6.47 -14.34 -24.48
CA ASP A 468 6.28 -15.79 -24.64
C ASP A 468 5.75 -16.48 -23.37
N ALA A 469 6.12 -15.99 -22.19
CA ALA A 469 5.79 -16.59 -20.90
C ALA A 469 4.76 -15.79 -20.07
N GLY A 470 4.15 -14.72 -20.61
CA GLY A 470 3.16 -13.94 -19.87
C GLY A 470 3.16 -12.46 -20.20
N VAL A 471 2.73 -11.64 -19.24
CA VAL A 471 2.63 -10.18 -19.37
C VAL A 471 3.80 -9.54 -18.62
N ALA A 472 4.65 -8.81 -19.33
CA ALA A 472 5.67 -7.96 -18.72
C ALA A 472 5.00 -6.80 -17.96
N THR A 473 5.59 -6.43 -16.83
CA THR A 473 5.11 -5.31 -16.00
C THR A 473 5.26 -3.96 -16.71
N SER A 474 6.41 -3.76 -17.37
CA SER A 474 6.74 -2.59 -18.18
C SER A 474 7.64 -2.99 -19.36
N LEU A 475 7.94 -2.03 -20.24
CA LEU A 475 8.88 -2.23 -21.36
C LEU A 475 10.32 -1.79 -21.04
N THR A 476 10.57 -1.26 -19.85
CA THR A 476 11.87 -0.69 -19.48
C THR A 476 12.59 -1.61 -18.49
N ASP A 477 13.70 -2.19 -18.92
CA ASP A 477 14.63 -2.85 -18.02
C ASP A 477 15.46 -1.80 -17.27
N SER A 478 15.06 -1.52 -16.03
CA SER A 478 15.67 -0.50 -15.17
C SER A 478 16.53 -1.08 -14.05
N GLY A 479 16.61 -2.41 -13.95
CA GLY A 479 17.14 -3.11 -12.78
C GLY A 479 16.23 -3.09 -11.54
N GLN A 480 15.08 -2.40 -11.59
CA GLN A 480 14.02 -2.50 -10.58
C GLN A 480 13.11 -3.70 -10.87
N GLN A 481 12.43 -4.21 -9.84
CA GLN A 481 11.65 -5.45 -9.96
C GLN A 481 10.29 -5.29 -10.70
N TRP A 482 9.74 -4.08 -10.79
CA TRP A 482 8.44 -3.79 -11.44
C TRP A 482 8.59 -2.96 -12.73
#